data_AF-A0A2U1LVC1-F1
#
_entry.id   AF-A0A2U1LVC1-F1
#
_cell.length_a   1.000
_cell.length_b   1.000
_cell.length_c   1.000
_cell.angle_alpha   90.00
_cell.angle_beta   90.00
_cell.angle_gamma   90.00
#
_symmetry.space_group_name_H-M   'P 1'
#
loop_
_entity.id
_entity.type
_entity.pdbx_description
1 polymer ?
#
loop_
_entity_poly.entity_id
_entity_poly.type
_entity_poly.pdbx_seq_one_letter_code
_entity_poly.pdbx_strand_id
1 'polypeptide(L)'
;MASHPILTIIEKSQVSPPPATVAAKSLPLNYLDFFWLRAPPVHNLFFYELPLTKTEFLETIVPSLKNSLSITLQHFFPFVGNLFIYPNPKKPEIRYVEGDSVAVTFAECNLDFDDLTGNHPRDCDKFYHLIPLLGQPEKTSDYTKFPIFAVQVTFFPNRGFSIGLTNLHTLGDASTRFWFLKAWISIARSGTDESFLSNGSFADKVRATFVLTRNVLNQLKKSVSTELPTLAYVSSFTVACAYVWSNIATSHNDDLQMFAFSIDCRARLNPPVPATYFGNCLSGCWASEKTTMLTGKEGFINAAKLLGESLHKTLTNKKGVMLDLESLSDLFADGVASTMIGVAGTPKLKLRHRFRMGEAQKSRNSFARL
;
A
#
# COMPACT_ATOMS: atom_id res chain seq x y z
N MET A 1 -34.44 -21.86 -17.87
CA MET A 1 -34.53 -20.74 -16.91
C MET A 1 -33.51 -19.69 -17.33
N ALA A 2 -33.80 -18.39 -17.20
CA ALA A 2 -32.80 -17.37 -17.51
C ALA A 2 -31.72 -17.36 -16.43
N SER A 3 -30.44 -17.46 -16.83
CA SER A 3 -29.31 -17.21 -15.94
C SER A 3 -29.34 -15.75 -15.49
N HIS A 4 -29.48 -15.52 -14.19
CA HIS A 4 -29.41 -14.16 -13.65
C HIS A 4 -28.01 -13.59 -13.92
N PRO A 5 -27.88 -12.30 -14.29
CA PRO A 5 -26.58 -11.70 -14.53
C PRO A 5 -25.72 -11.76 -13.27
N ILE A 6 -24.43 -12.08 -13.45
CA ILE A 6 -23.44 -12.18 -12.37
C ILE A 6 -23.35 -10.87 -11.57
N LEU A 7 -23.46 -9.74 -12.27
CA LEU A 7 -23.47 -8.39 -11.73
C LEU A 7 -24.60 -7.58 -12.40
N THR A 8 -25.41 -6.90 -11.59
CA THR A 8 -26.42 -5.93 -12.03
C THR A 8 -26.03 -4.55 -11.51
N ILE A 9 -25.92 -3.54 -12.38
CA ILE A 9 -25.71 -2.16 -11.93
C ILE A 9 -27.03 -1.61 -11.40
N ILE A 10 -27.03 -1.12 -10.16
CA ILE A 10 -28.19 -0.47 -9.54
C ILE A 10 -28.16 1.04 -9.83
N GLU A 11 -26.98 1.67 -9.68
CA GLU A 11 -26.81 3.11 -9.84
C GLU A 11 -25.41 3.44 -10.36
N LYS A 12 -25.29 4.49 -11.17
CA LYS A 12 -24.03 5.17 -11.45
C LYS A 12 -24.15 6.61 -10.96
N SER A 13 -23.22 7.02 -10.10
CA SER A 13 -23.23 8.33 -9.46
C SER A 13 -21.86 9.01 -9.59
N GLN A 14 -21.86 10.33 -9.45
CA GLN A 14 -20.66 11.17 -9.41
C GLN A 14 -20.60 11.85 -8.05
N VAL A 15 -19.43 11.81 -7.40
CA VAL A 15 -19.23 12.38 -6.07
C VAL A 15 -18.09 13.41 -6.08
N SER A 16 -18.45 14.68 -5.95
CA SER A 16 -17.53 15.82 -5.74
C SER A 16 -17.33 16.09 -4.23
N PRO A 17 -16.37 16.95 -3.82
CA PRO A 17 -16.34 17.51 -2.47
C PRO A 17 -17.61 18.33 -2.16
N PRO A 18 -17.89 18.69 -0.89
CA PRO A 18 -19.02 19.54 -0.56
C PRO A 18 -18.84 20.94 -1.18
N PRO A 19 -19.92 21.64 -1.54
CA PRO A 19 -19.85 22.95 -2.21
C PRO A 19 -18.94 23.95 -1.47
N ALA A 20 -18.17 24.73 -2.22
CA ALA A 20 -17.22 25.74 -1.73
C ALA A 20 -16.11 25.27 -0.76
N THR A 21 -15.91 23.96 -0.55
CA THR A 21 -14.83 23.46 0.34
C THR A 21 -13.45 23.34 -0.33
N VAL A 22 -13.40 23.17 -1.65
CA VAL A 22 -12.15 23.00 -2.42
C VAL A 22 -12.10 23.98 -3.59
N ALA A 23 -11.13 24.89 -3.56
CA ALA A 23 -10.79 25.73 -4.71
C ALA A 23 -10.00 24.92 -5.76
N ALA A 24 -10.07 25.34 -7.03
CA ALA A 24 -9.29 24.71 -8.11
C ALA A 24 -7.79 24.67 -7.77
N LYS A 25 -7.17 23.50 -7.88
CA LYS A 25 -5.85 23.23 -7.31
C LYS A 25 -5.07 22.21 -8.14
N SER A 26 -3.77 22.46 -8.34
CA SER A 26 -2.87 21.57 -9.07
C SER A 26 -1.73 21.08 -8.17
N LEU A 27 -1.28 19.85 -8.41
CA LEU A 27 -0.14 19.19 -7.81
C LEU A 27 0.79 18.73 -8.94
N PRO A 28 1.83 19.51 -9.28
CA PRO A 28 2.85 19.10 -10.23
C PRO A 28 3.54 17.82 -9.76
N LEU A 29 3.65 16.82 -10.63
CA LEU A 29 4.32 15.57 -10.29
C LEU A 29 5.83 15.78 -10.11
N ASN A 30 6.39 15.10 -9.12
CA ASN A 30 7.82 15.06 -8.82
C ASN A 30 8.50 13.82 -9.44
N TYR A 31 9.82 13.72 -9.33
CA TYR A 31 10.58 12.63 -9.99
C TYR A 31 10.20 11.23 -9.49
N LEU A 32 9.82 11.09 -8.21
CA LEU A 32 9.33 9.84 -7.62
C LEU A 32 7.95 9.46 -8.19
N ASP A 33 7.15 10.44 -8.62
CA ASP A 33 5.83 10.22 -9.20
C ASP A 33 5.93 9.84 -10.69
N PHE A 34 6.90 10.42 -11.41
CA PHE A 34 7.11 10.19 -12.85
C PHE A 34 7.35 8.72 -13.19
N PHE A 35 8.01 7.96 -12.32
CA PHE A 35 8.21 6.51 -12.47
C PHE A 35 6.88 5.76 -12.69
N TRP A 36 5.80 6.24 -12.06
CA TRP A 36 4.48 5.59 -12.09
C TRP A 36 3.59 6.02 -13.27
N LEU A 37 4.03 6.95 -14.14
CA LEU A 37 3.24 7.46 -15.27
C LEU A 37 2.84 6.40 -16.31
N ARG A 38 3.53 5.25 -16.33
CA ARG A 38 3.23 4.10 -17.21
C ARG A 38 2.79 2.85 -16.45
N ALA A 39 2.62 2.93 -15.14
CA ALA A 39 2.15 1.80 -14.34
C ALA A 39 0.65 1.53 -14.58
N PRO A 40 0.20 0.27 -14.53
CA PRO A 40 -1.23 -0.04 -14.60
C PRO A 40 -1.97 0.52 -13.38
N PRO A 41 -3.31 0.65 -13.47
CA PRO A 41 -4.13 0.99 -12.31
C PRO A 41 -3.95 -0.04 -11.18
N VAL A 42 -3.89 0.42 -9.94
CA VAL A 42 -3.87 -0.44 -8.75
C VAL A 42 -5.31 -0.74 -8.34
N HIS A 43 -5.60 -1.99 -7.98
CA HIS A 43 -6.94 -2.44 -7.59
C HIS A 43 -6.95 -2.96 -6.15
N ASN A 44 -7.85 -2.45 -5.31
CA ASN A 44 -8.02 -2.89 -3.93
C ASN A 44 -9.48 -3.34 -3.70
N LEU A 45 -9.68 -4.44 -2.97
CA LEU A 45 -11.00 -5.01 -2.73
C LEU A 45 -11.16 -5.41 -1.25
N PHE A 46 -12.22 -4.91 -0.63
CA PHE A 46 -12.56 -5.10 0.77
C PHE A 46 -13.95 -5.74 0.87
N PHE A 47 -14.06 -6.85 1.61
CA PHE A 47 -15.33 -7.54 1.85
C PHE A 47 -15.82 -7.29 3.29
N TYR A 48 -17.10 -6.97 3.41
CA TYR A 48 -17.80 -6.71 4.66
C TYR A 48 -18.97 -7.67 4.77
N GLU A 49 -18.87 -8.63 5.70
CA GLU A 49 -20.02 -9.44 6.08
C GLU A 49 -20.95 -8.58 6.93
N LEU A 50 -22.15 -8.34 6.41
CA LEU A 50 -23.19 -7.55 7.06
C LEU A 50 -24.52 -7.97 6.43
N PRO A 51 -25.28 -8.89 7.04
CA PRO A 51 -26.52 -9.38 6.45
C PRO A 51 -27.54 -8.24 6.39
N LEU A 52 -27.75 -7.72 5.19
CA LEU A 52 -28.70 -6.64 4.88
C LEU A 52 -29.66 -7.09 3.78
N THR A 53 -30.89 -6.58 3.83
CA THR A 53 -31.78 -6.53 2.67
C THR A 53 -31.30 -5.50 1.65
N LYS A 54 -31.80 -5.60 0.41
CA LYS A 54 -31.52 -4.62 -0.64
C LYS A 54 -32.00 -3.21 -0.25
N THR A 55 -33.14 -3.12 0.42
CA THR A 55 -33.71 -1.85 0.90
C THR A 55 -32.78 -1.18 1.90
N GLU A 56 -32.35 -1.88 2.95
CA GLU A 56 -31.42 -1.33 3.95
C GLU A 56 -30.08 -0.90 3.33
N PHE A 57 -29.55 -1.67 2.37
CA PHE A 57 -28.34 -1.29 1.63
C PHE A 57 -28.53 0.05 0.88
N LEU A 58 -29.65 0.21 0.16
CA LEU A 58 -29.93 1.42 -0.62
C LEU A 58 -30.28 2.62 0.26
N GLU A 59 -30.98 2.43 1.37
CA GLU A 59 -31.43 3.52 2.26
C GLU A 59 -30.36 3.94 3.28
N THR A 60 -29.38 3.09 3.61
CA THR A 60 -28.35 3.40 4.61
C THR A 60 -26.92 3.42 4.04
N ILE A 61 -26.47 2.35 3.39
CA ILE A 61 -25.07 2.19 2.95
C ILE A 61 -24.76 3.11 1.77
N VAL A 62 -25.64 3.17 0.77
CA VAL A 62 -25.46 4.04 -0.41
C VAL A 62 -25.34 5.53 -0.04
N PRO A 63 -26.28 6.17 0.67
CA PRO A 63 -26.16 7.58 1.04
C PRO A 63 -25.01 7.84 2.02
N SER A 64 -24.77 6.95 2.98
CA SER A 64 -23.64 7.08 3.92
C SER A 64 -22.30 7.09 3.20
N LEU A 65 -22.07 6.16 2.26
CA LEU A 65 -20.82 6.09 1.50
C LEU A 65 -20.66 7.28 0.54
N LYS A 66 -21.72 7.79 -0.10
CA LYS A 66 -21.66 9.01 -0.93
C LYS A 66 -21.30 10.25 -0.09
N ASN A 67 -22.02 10.48 1.02
CA ASN A 67 -21.81 11.63 1.89
C ASN A 67 -20.39 11.62 2.51
N SER A 68 -20.00 10.49 3.10
CA SER A 68 -18.67 10.34 3.70
C SER A 68 -17.54 10.42 2.69
N LEU A 69 -17.74 9.94 1.45
CA LEU A 69 -16.77 10.12 0.37
C LEU A 69 -16.63 11.59 0.00
N SER A 70 -17.74 12.31 -0.22
CA SER A 70 -17.72 13.75 -0.51
C SER A 70 -16.93 14.52 0.54
N ILE A 71 -17.30 14.37 1.83
CA ILE A 71 -16.61 14.97 2.98
C ILE A 71 -15.14 14.57 3.04
N THR A 72 -14.76 13.36 2.60
CA THR A 72 -13.35 12.96 2.52
C THR A 72 -12.61 13.69 1.41
N LEU A 73 -13.19 13.81 0.21
CA LEU A 73 -12.52 14.37 -0.97
C LEU A 73 -12.11 15.83 -0.78
N GLN A 74 -12.73 16.58 0.13
CA GLN A 74 -12.28 17.94 0.45
C GLN A 74 -10.86 17.99 1.02
N HIS A 75 -10.48 16.98 1.81
CA HIS A 75 -9.16 16.82 2.41
C HIS A 75 -8.16 16.15 1.45
N PHE A 76 -8.67 15.48 0.42
CA PHE A 76 -7.92 14.67 -0.53
C PHE A 76 -8.19 15.08 -1.98
N PHE A 77 -8.06 16.38 -2.29
CA PHE A 77 -8.29 16.91 -3.65
C PHE A 77 -7.63 16.11 -4.80
N PRO A 78 -6.46 15.44 -4.67
CA PRO A 78 -5.91 14.64 -5.75
C PRO A 78 -6.74 13.41 -6.11
N PHE A 79 -7.59 12.92 -5.21
CA PHE A 79 -8.46 11.75 -5.43
C PHE A 79 -9.73 12.09 -6.22
N VAL A 80 -10.10 13.37 -6.32
CA VAL A 80 -11.19 13.85 -7.19
C VAL A 80 -10.69 14.59 -8.44
N GLY A 81 -9.44 15.05 -8.44
CA GLY A 81 -8.80 15.60 -9.63
C GLY A 81 -8.48 14.57 -10.71
N ASN A 82 -7.97 15.05 -11.83
CA ASN A 82 -7.52 14.26 -12.98
C ASN A 82 -6.01 14.42 -13.19
N LEU A 83 -5.35 13.42 -13.75
CA LEU A 83 -3.96 13.51 -14.21
C LEU A 83 -3.90 14.16 -15.60
N PHE A 84 -3.11 15.21 -15.76
CA PHE A 84 -2.86 15.88 -17.04
C PHE A 84 -1.43 15.63 -17.51
N ILE A 85 -1.28 15.14 -18.75
CA ILE A 85 0.01 14.92 -19.43
C ILE A 85 0.10 15.87 -20.64
N TYR A 86 1.23 16.57 -20.79
CA TYR A 86 1.47 17.58 -21.81
C TYR A 86 2.46 17.08 -22.90
N PRO A 87 2.36 17.53 -24.16
CA PRO A 87 3.27 17.15 -25.24
C PRO A 87 4.56 17.99 -25.32
N ASN A 88 4.73 18.97 -24.43
CA ASN A 88 5.82 19.96 -24.41
C ASN A 88 6.39 20.05 -22.97
N PRO A 89 7.47 20.80 -22.65
CA PRO A 89 8.26 20.62 -21.42
C PRO A 89 7.57 20.99 -20.08
N LYS A 90 6.26 21.26 -20.09
CA LYS A 90 5.47 21.38 -18.86
C LYS A 90 5.35 19.99 -18.20
N LYS A 91 5.77 19.91 -16.94
CA LYS A 91 5.64 18.69 -16.11
C LYS A 91 4.17 18.24 -16.04
N PRO A 92 3.88 16.93 -16.11
CA PRO A 92 2.57 16.39 -15.76
C PRO A 92 2.13 16.80 -14.35
N GLU A 93 0.83 16.94 -14.14
CA GLU A 93 0.26 17.35 -12.86
C GLU A 93 -1.10 16.70 -12.60
N ILE A 94 -1.43 16.49 -11.33
CA ILE A 94 -2.80 16.16 -10.92
C ILE A 94 -3.52 17.48 -10.65
N ARG A 95 -4.62 17.75 -11.34
CA ARG A 95 -5.42 18.97 -11.13
C ARG A 95 -6.87 18.62 -10.83
N TYR A 96 -7.42 19.29 -9.83
CA TYR A 96 -8.85 19.40 -9.56
C TYR A 96 -9.35 20.78 -10.03
N VAL A 97 -10.49 20.81 -10.74
CA VAL A 97 -11.29 22.01 -11.00
C VAL A 97 -12.71 21.83 -10.47
N GLU A 98 -13.43 22.93 -10.22
CA GLU A 98 -14.82 22.85 -9.79
C GLU A 98 -15.68 22.13 -10.85
N GLY A 99 -16.49 21.17 -10.42
CA GLY A 99 -17.22 20.24 -11.29
C GLY A 99 -16.53 18.88 -11.50
N ASP A 100 -15.25 18.72 -11.15
CA ASP A 100 -14.63 17.39 -11.11
C ASP A 100 -15.28 16.50 -10.04
N SER A 101 -15.33 15.20 -10.29
CA SER A 101 -16.05 14.22 -9.48
C SER A 101 -15.44 12.81 -9.59
N VAL A 102 -15.59 12.01 -8.53
CA VAL A 102 -15.24 10.59 -8.51
C VAL A 102 -16.44 9.77 -8.99
N ALA A 103 -16.20 8.88 -9.96
CA ALA A 103 -17.19 7.92 -10.41
C ALA A 103 -17.41 6.83 -9.35
N VAL A 104 -18.66 6.72 -8.86
CA VAL A 104 -19.07 5.74 -7.86
C VAL A 104 -20.24 4.91 -8.41
N THR A 105 -19.99 3.62 -8.62
CA THR A 105 -21.00 2.68 -9.12
C THR A 105 -21.53 1.80 -8.00
N PHE A 106 -22.84 1.68 -7.89
CA PHE A 106 -23.51 0.77 -6.96
C PHE A 106 -24.11 -0.40 -7.73
N ALA A 107 -23.83 -1.62 -7.29
CA ALA A 107 -24.17 -2.85 -8.00
C ALA A 107 -24.67 -3.95 -7.05
N GLU A 108 -25.28 -4.98 -7.61
CA GLU A 108 -25.70 -6.21 -6.96
C GLU A 108 -24.99 -7.39 -7.62
N CYS A 109 -24.50 -8.34 -6.85
CA CYS A 109 -23.80 -9.53 -7.36
C CYS A 109 -24.45 -10.82 -6.86
N ASN A 110 -24.60 -11.78 -7.78
CA ASN A 110 -25.22 -13.08 -7.55
C ASN A 110 -24.17 -14.21 -7.35
N LEU A 111 -22.90 -13.86 -7.16
CA LEU A 111 -21.86 -14.81 -6.76
C LEU A 111 -21.93 -15.11 -5.26
N ASP A 112 -21.52 -16.31 -4.87
CA ASP A 112 -21.44 -16.71 -3.47
C ASP A 112 -20.40 -15.87 -2.70
N PHE A 113 -20.85 -15.20 -1.65
CA PHE A 113 -20.02 -14.37 -0.79
C PHE A 113 -18.99 -15.19 0.01
N ASP A 114 -19.33 -16.41 0.46
CA ASP A 114 -18.40 -17.26 1.22
C ASP A 114 -17.34 -17.87 0.31
N ASP A 115 -17.70 -18.29 -0.91
CA ASP A 115 -16.70 -18.55 -1.94
C ASP A 115 -15.79 -17.32 -2.10
N LEU A 116 -16.33 -16.10 -2.23
CA LEU A 116 -15.52 -14.88 -2.43
C LEU A 116 -14.70 -14.41 -1.21
N THR A 117 -15.02 -14.80 0.03
CA THR A 117 -14.20 -14.52 1.23
C THR A 117 -13.30 -15.69 1.68
N GLY A 118 -13.66 -16.95 1.43
CA GLY A 118 -12.96 -18.18 1.85
C GLY A 118 -11.45 -18.27 1.54
N ASN A 119 -10.70 -19.04 2.33
CA ASN A 119 -9.22 -19.11 2.21
C ASN A 119 -8.69 -20.22 1.27
N HIS A 120 -9.58 -20.90 0.55
CA HIS A 120 -9.24 -21.92 -0.46
C HIS A 120 -8.79 -21.28 -1.80
N PRO A 121 -8.22 -22.06 -2.73
CA PRO A 121 -8.03 -21.66 -4.12
C PRO A 121 -9.36 -21.36 -4.81
N ARG A 122 -9.35 -20.37 -5.70
CA ARG A 122 -10.53 -19.83 -6.39
C ARG A 122 -10.11 -19.19 -7.70
N ASP A 123 -11.05 -19.14 -8.65
CA ASP A 123 -10.93 -18.35 -9.86
C ASP A 123 -10.68 -16.86 -9.55
N CYS A 124 -9.78 -16.24 -10.30
CA CYS A 124 -9.47 -14.81 -10.22
C CYS A 124 -10.51 -13.96 -10.95
N ASP A 125 -11.13 -14.49 -12.02
CA ASP A 125 -11.91 -13.67 -12.95
C ASP A 125 -13.23 -13.21 -12.32
N LYS A 126 -13.80 -14.04 -11.42
CA LYS A 126 -14.87 -13.69 -10.47
C LYS A 126 -14.68 -12.33 -9.78
N PHE A 127 -13.44 -11.92 -9.49
CA PHE A 127 -13.15 -10.68 -8.76
C PHE A 127 -13.16 -9.43 -9.64
N TYR A 128 -12.99 -9.53 -10.97
CA TYR A 128 -13.00 -8.36 -11.84
C TYR A 128 -14.38 -7.69 -11.92
N HIS A 129 -15.47 -8.45 -11.76
CA HIS A 129 -16.83 -7.90 -11.65
C HIS A 129 -17.02 -6.95 -10.46
N LEU A 130 -16.13 -6.99 -9.47
CA LEU A 130 -16.22 -6.24 -8.21
C LEU A 130 -15.32 -5.00 -8.19
N ILE A 131 -14.62 -4.70 -9.29
CA ILE A 131 -13.62 -3.65 -9.42
C ILE A 131 -14.10 -2.58 -10.42
N PRO A 132 -14.09 -1.28 -10.07
CA PRO A 132 -14.46 -0.22 -11.01
C PRO A 132 -13.41 -0.04 -12.10
N LEU A 133 -13.85 0.22 -13.33
CA LEU A 133 -12.97 0.74 -14.37
C LEU A 133 -12.80 2.26 -14.20
N LEU A 134 -11.62 2.78 -14.54
CA LEU A 134 -11.43 4.23 -14.70
C LEU A 134 -12.14 4.70 -15.98
N GLY A 135 -12.52 5.98 -16.01
CA GLY A 135 -13.07 6.60 -17.22
C GLY A 135 -12.05 6.66 -18.37
N GLN A 136 -12.55 6.80 -19.59
CA GLN A 136 -11.69 6.89 -20.78
C GLN A 136 -10.84 8.18 -20.76
N PRO A 137 -9.60 8.16 -21.29
CA PRO A 137 -8.78 9.37 -21.39
C PRO A 137 -9.39 10.40 -22.36
N GLU A 138 -9.43 11.65 -21.93
CA GLU A 138 -9.85 12.79 -22.77
C GLU A 138 -8.61 13.45 -23.39
N LYS A 139 -8.50 13.46 -24.72
CA LYS A 139 -7.34 14.02 -25.44
C LYS A 139 -7.70 15.30 -26.17
N THR A 140 -6.90 16.35 -25.96
CA THR A 140 -6.97 17.63 -26.67
C THR A 140 -5.69 17.85 -27.50
N SER A 141 -5.54 19.03 -28.12
CA SER A 141 -4.27 19.48 -28.69
C SER A 141 -3.18 19.68 -27.63
N ASP A 142 -3.59 20.14 -26.45
CA ASP A 142 -2.70 20.73 -25.44
C ASP A 142 -2.29 19.70 -24.38
N TYR A 143 -3.14 18.70 -24.12
CA TYR A 143 -2.93 17.69 -23.08
C TYR A 143 -3.73 16.41 -23.33
N THR A 144 -3.41 15.36 -22.57
CA THR A 144 -4.32 14.23 -22.32
C THR A 144 -4.66 14.18 -20.83
N LYS A 145 -5.95 14.13 -20.51
CA LYS A 145 -6.54 14.08 -19.17
C LYS A 145 -6.97 12.64 -18.87
N PHE A 146 -6.61 12.13 -17.70
CA PHE A 146 -6.93 10.78 -17.23
C PHE A 146 -7.65 10.83 -15.88
N PRO A 147 -8.85 10.25 -15.74
CA PRO A 147 -9.50 10.03 -14.44
C PRO A 147 -8.61 9.16 -13.54
N ILE A 148 -8.35 9.61 -12.31
CA ILE A 148 -7.25 9.06 -11.49
C ILE A 148 -7.72 8.06 -10.41
N PHE A 149 -9.01 8.06 -10.07
CA PHE A 149 -9.61 7.24 -9.02
C PHE A 149 -11.09 6.92 -9.34
N ALA A 150 -11.55 5.72 -8.98
CA ALA A 150 -12.94 5.29 -9.11
C ALA A 150 -13.32 4.25 -8.03
N VAL A 151 -14.62 4.15 -7.74
CA VAL A 151 -15.19 3.30 -6.68
C VAL A 151 -16.34 2.44 -7.23
N GLN A 152 -16.39 1.16 -6.82
CA GLN A 152 -17.59 0.33 -6.93
C GLN A 152 -17.97 -0.24 -5.56
N VAL A 153 -19.26 -0.15 -5.20
CA VAL A 153 -19.83 -0.80 -4.02
C VAL A 153 -20.82 -1.85 -4.50
N THR A 154 -20.56 -3.12 -4.16
CA THR A 154 -21.32 -4.27 -4.69
C THR A 154 -21.99 -5.03 -3.56
N PHE A 155 -23.31 -5.06 -3.57
CA PHE A 155 -24.18 -5.74 -2.62
C PHE A 155 -24.30 -7.24 -2.93
N PHE A 156 -24.30 -8.07 -1.88
CA PHE A 156 -24.52 -9.52 -1.94
C PHE A 156 -25.75 -9.85 -1.06
N PRO A 157 -26.90 -10.21 -1.66
CA PRO A 157 -28.16 -10.37 -0.95
C PRO A 157 -28.09 -11.18 0.34
N ASN A 158 -28.55 -10.60 1.44
CA ASN A 158 -28.59 -11.19 2.79
C ASN A 158 -27.22 -11.59 3.38
N ARG A 159 -26.09 -11.22 2.76
CA ARG A 159 -24.73 -11.58 3.22
C ARG A 159 -23.83 -10.40 3.54
N GLY A 160 -23.79 -9.38 2.68
CA GLY A 160 -22.82 -8.31 2.84
C GLY A 160 -22.65 -7.42 1.63
N PHE A 161 -21.51 -6.74 1.57
CA PHE A 161 -21.09 -5.96 0.41
C PHE A 161 -19.58 -5.96 0.26
N SER A 162 -19.09 -5.65 -0.94
CA SER A 162 -17.67 -5.37 -1.19
C SER A 162 -17.47 -3.93 -1.69
N ILE A 163 -16.41 -3.28 -1.24
CA ILE A 163 -15.92 -2.02 -1.81
C ILE A 163 -14.69 -2.35 -2.67
N GLY A 164 -14.83 -2.18 -3.97
CA GLY A 164 -13.74 -2.22 -4.95
C GLY A 164 -13.28 -0.83 -5.34
N LEU A 165 -11.97 -0.66 -5.45
CA LEU A 165 -11.33 0.62 -5.75
C LEU A 165 -10.32 0.45 -6.89
N THR A 166 -10.20 1.47 -7.72
CA THR A 166 -9.16 1.55 -8.75
C THR A 166 -8.52 2.93 -8.74
N ASN A 167 -7.19 3.00 -8.82
CA ASN A 167 -6.44 4.26 -8.93
C ASN A 167 -5.25 4.16 -9.90
N LEU A 168 -4.84 5.26 -10.53
CA LEU A 168 -3.51 5.33 -11.16
C LEU A 168 -2.43 5.42 -10.07
N HIS A 169 -1.29 4.74 -10.23
CA HIS A 169 -0.25 4.72 -9.18
C HIS A 169 0.45 6.07 -8.97
N THR A 170 0.35 7.00 -9.93
CA THR A 170 0.73 8.43 -9.79
C THR A 170 -0.05 9.18 -8.71
N LEU A 171 -1.20 8.67 -8.26
CA LEU A 171 -1.95 9.23 -7.13
C LEU A 171 -1.23 9.07 -5.79
N GLY A 172 -0.27 8.13 -5.70
CA GLY A 172 0.64 8.00 -4.57
C GLY A 172 0.93 6.57 -4.14
N ASP A 173 2.01 6.44 -3.36
CA ASP A 173 2.50 5.19 -2.81
C ASP A 173 1.58 4.65 -1.67
N ALA A 174 2.00 3.57 -1.00
CA ALA A 174 1.37 3.00 0.20
C ALA A 174 1.37 3.89 1.44
N SER A 175 1.76 5.15 1.32
CA SER A 175 1.61 6.17 2.36
C SER A 175 0.41 7.09 2.06
N THR A 176 -0.09 7.15 0.82
CA THR A 176 -1.12 8.11 0.39
C THR A 176 -2.54 7.54 0.25
N ARG A 177 -2.72 6.23 -0.02
CA ARG A 177 -4.04 5.73 -0.48
C ARG A 177 -4.98 5.18 0.59
N PHE A 178 -4.47 4.58 1.67
CA PHE A 178 -5.29 4.20 2.84
C PHE A 178 -5.11 5.03 4.14
N TRP A 179 -4.32 6.10 4.30
CA TRP A 179 -4.23 7.31 3.44
C TRP A 179 -5.63 7.94 3.43
N PHE A 180 -6.13 8.20 2.23
CA PHE A 180 -7.53 8.53 1.96
C PHE A 180 -8.53 7.52 2.60
N LEU A 181 -8.30 6.20 2.57
CA LEU A 181 -9.27 5.25 3.14
C LEU A 181 -9.43 5.30 4.66
N LYS A 182 -8.39 5.56 5.48
CA LYS A 182 -8.56 5.73 6.93
C LYS A 182 -9.39 6.97 7.23
N ALA A 183 -9.20 8.04 6.45
CA ALA A 183 -10.04 9.23 6.53
C ALA A 183 -11.49 8.87 6.22
N TRP A 184 -11.72 8.23 5.07
CA TRP A 184 -13.06 7.83 4.62
C TRP A 184 -13.75 6.88 5.61
N ILE A 185 -13.04 5.89 6.15
CA ILE A 185 -13.58 4.96 7.15
C ILE A 185 -13.82 5.67 8.49
N SER A 186 -13.04 6.68 8.86
CA SER A 186 -13.35 7.50 10.06
C SER A 186 -14.62 8.31 9.83
N ILE A 187 -14.68 9.04 8.72
CA ILE A 187 -15.79 9.91 8.33
C ILE A 187 -17.10 9.12 8.16
N ALA A 188 -17.06 7.97 7.48
CA ALA A 188 -18.20 7.05 7.34
C ALA A 188 -18.68 6.46 8.67
N ARG A 189 -17.84 6.49 9.73
CA ARG A 189 -18.19 6.03 11.08
C ARG A 189 -18.64 7.13 12.03
N SER A 190 -18.34 8.41 11.76
CA SER A 190 -18.82 9.57 12.54
C SER A 190 -19.91 10.40 11.86
N GLY A 191 -20.08 10.27 10.54
CA GLY A 191 -20.91 11.17 9.74
C GLY A 191 -20.23 12.51 9.41
N THR A 192 -19.30 12.95 10.26
CA THR A 192 -18.49 14.18 10.14
C THR A 192 -16.99 13.87 10.02
N ASP A 193 -16.19 14.86 9.62
CA ASP A 193 -14.72 14.83 9.55
C ASP A 193 -13.99 15.34 10.79
N GLU A 194 -14.69 15.78 11.83
CA GLU A 194 -14.14 16.14 13.14
C GLU A 194 -13.22 15.03 13.70
N SER A 195 -13.60 13.76 13.50
CA SER A 195 -12.83 12.58 13.91
C SER A 195 -11.59 12.31 13.04
N PHE A 196 -11.58 12.81 11.80
CA PHE A 196 -10.45 12.68 10.88
C PHE A 196 -9.46 13.84 11.02
N LEU A 197 -9.96 15.07 11.11
CA LEU A 197 -9.19 16.30 11.29
C LEU A 197 -8.38 16.30 12.60
N SER A 198 -8.83 15.53 13.59
CA SER A 198 -8.09 15.25 14.82
C SER A 198 -7.04 14.13 14.71
N ASN A 199 -6.85 13.44 13.56
CA ASN A 199 -6.10 12.17 13.50
C ASN A 199 -5.18 11.90 12.27
N GLY A 200 -5.68 11.79 11.03
CA GLY A 200 -4.90 11.50 9.80
C GLY A 200 -4.15 10.13 9.62
N SER A 201 -4.51 9.36 8.58
CA SER A 201 -3.58 8.63 7.66
C SER A 201 -2.96 7.20 7.94
N PHE A 202 -1.99 6.73 7.09
CA PHE A 202 -1.31 5.38 6.92
C PHE A 202 -2.02 4.34 5.97
N ALA A 203 -1.33 3.67 4.99
CA ALA A 203 -1.91 3.56 3.62
C ALA A 203 -1.71 2.39 2.58
N ASP A 204 -1.04 1.26 2.82
CA ASP A 204 -0.97 0.00 1.98
C ASP A 204 -0.61 0.00 0.44
N LYS A 205 0.20 -1.02 0.04
CA LYS A 205 0.78 -1.32 -1.30
C LYS A 205 0.09 -2.56 -1.92
N VAL A 206 0.69 -3.25 -2.90
CA VAL A 206 0.32 -4.68 -3.17
C VAL A 206 0.80 -5.55 -1.99
N ARG A 207 0.17 -6.72 -1.75
CA ARG A 207 0.49 -7.56 -0.58
C ARG A 207 0.47 -9.06 -0.85
N ALA A 208 1.64 -9.63 -1.14
CA ALA A 208 1.89 -11.07 -1.08
C ALA A 208 2.24 -11.52 0.36
N THR A 209 2.33 -12.83 0.60
CA THR A 209 2.83 -13.40 1.86
C THR A 209 3.67 -14.63 1.57
N PHE A 210 4.98 -14.51 1.76
CA PHE A 210 5.95 -15.59 1.55
C PHE A 210 6.29 -16.26 2.88
N VAL A 211 6.08 -17.57 2.98
CA VAL A 211 6.26 -18.33 4.23
C VAL A 211 7.61 -19.06 4.21
N LEU A 212 8.64 -18.42 4.76
CA LEU A 212 9.94 -19.06 5.00
C LEU A 212 9.83 -20.01 6.21
N THR A 213 9.81 -21.32 5.94
CA THR A 213 9.63 -22.33 7.00
C THR A 213 10.88 -22.45 7.89
N ARG A 214 10.72 -23.02 9.10
CA ARG A 214 11.85 -23.25 10.03
C ARG A 214 12.97 -24.09 9.41
N ASN A 215 12.65 -25.01 8.49
CA ASN A 215 13.65 -25.81 7.79
C ASN A 215 14.44 -24.96 6.79
N VAL A 216 13.76 -24.20 5.92
CA VAL A 216 14.39 -23.29 4.95
C VAL A 216 15.27 -22.25 5.68
N LEU A 217 14.76 -21.62 6.73
CA LEU A 217 15.53 -20.66 7.52
C LEU A 217 16.76 -21.27 8.21
N ASN A 218 16.74 -22.56 8.55
CA ASN A 218 17.91 -23.26 9.08
C ASN A 218 18.92 -23.62 8.00
N GLN A 219 18.47 -24.02 6.81
CA GLN A 219 19.33 -24.28 5.65
C GLN A 219 20.04 -22.99 5.18
N LEU A 220 19.31 -21.89 5.04
CA LEU A 220 19.86 -20.57 4.69
C LEU A 220 20.93 -20.10 5.69
N LYS A 221 20.69 -20.24 7.01
CA LYS A 221 21.72 -19.96 8.03
C LYS A 221 22.94 -20.86 7.88
N LYS A 222 22.77 -22.15 7.58
CA LYS A 222 23.90 -23.09 7.45
C LYS A 222 24.80 -22.71 6.27
N SER A 223 24.24 -22.34 5.13
CA SER A 223 25.01 -21.85 3.97
C SER A 223 25.83 -20.61 4.35
N VAL A 224 25.16 -19.55 4.84
CA VAL A 224 25.84 -18.30 5.28
C VAL A 224 26.94 -18.56 6.32
N SER A 225 26.71 -19.41 7.31
CA SER A 225 27.75 -19.75 8.32
C SER A 225 28.84 -20.71 7.82
N THR A 226 28.67 -21.35 6.66
CA THR A 226 29.70 -22.19 6.02
C THR A 226 30.60 -21.33 5.13
N GLU A 227 30.00 -20.39 4.40
CA GLU A 227 30.65 -19.56 3.39
C GLU A 227 31.25 -18.28 4.00
N LEU A 228 30.64 -17.75 5.07
CA LEU A 228 31.08 -16.58 5.83
C LEU A 228 31.24 -16.93 7.33
N PRO A 229 32.17 -17.82 7.71
CA PRO A 229 32.31 -18.32 9.08
C PRO A 229 32.70 -17.25 10.11
N THR A 230 33.23 -16.11 9.67
CA THR A 230 33.61 -14.96 10.50
C THR A 230 32.51 -13.90 10.64
N LEU A 231 31.36 -14.06 9.97
CA LEU A 231 30.29 -13.06 9.98
C LEU A 231 29.61 -12.96 11.35
N ALA A 232 29.89 -11.87 12.06
CA ALA A 232 29.55 -11.69 13.48
C ALA A 232 28.04 -11.65 13.81
N TYR A 233 27.12 -11.65 12.82
CA TYR A 233 25.68 -11.66 13.07
C TYR A 233 24.86 -12.42 12.02
N VAL A 234 24.70 -13.73 12.22
CA VAL A 234 23.80 -14.58 11.42
C VAL A 234 22.55 -14.96 12.22
N SER A 235 21.36 -14.68 11.68
CA SER A 235 20.09 -14.90 12.37
C SER A 235 18.97 -15.29 11.40
N SER A 236 17.90 -15.91 11.91
CA SER A 236 16.72 -16.24 11.08
C SER A 236 15.98 -15.01 10.54
N PHE A 237 16.25 -13.81 11.07
CA PHE A 237 15.74 -12.56 10.50
C PHE A 237 16.66 -12.04 9.39
N THR A 238 17.97 -11.95 9.62
CA THR A 238 18.91 -11.43 8.61
C THR A 238 18.95 -12.30 7.34
N VAL A 239 18.91 -13.63 7.45
CA VAL A 239 18.84 -14.49 6.25
C VAL A 239 17.49 -14.41 5.53
N ALA A 240 16.40 -14.10 6.23
CA ALA A 240 15.09 -13.89 5.60
C ALA A 240 15.08 -12.60 4.79
N CYS A 241 15.64 -11.51 5.35
CA CYS A 241 15.82 -10.24 4.67
C CYS A 241 16.74 -10.38 3.45
N ALA A 242 17.91 -11.01 3.61
CA ALA A 242 18.87 -11.23 2.51
C ALA A 242 18.28 -12.07 1.36
N TYR A 243 17.53 -13.13 1.69
CA TYR A 243 16.86 -13.95 0.69
C TYR A 243 15.79 -13.15 -0.07
N VAL A 244 14.96 -12.37 0.62
CA VAL A 244 13.98 -11.49 -0.03
C VAL A 244 14.66 -10.42 -0.88
N TRP A 245 15.75 -9.81 -0.41
CA TRP A 245 16.49 -8.77 -1.15
C TRP A 245 17.09 -9.31 -2.45
N SER A 246 17.81 -10.43 -2.40
CA SER A 246 18.41 -11.03 -3.60
C SER A 246 17.36 -11.51 -4.62
N ASN A 247 16.19 -11.97 -4.16
CA ASN A 247 15.07 -12.28 -5.05
C ASN A 247 14.50 -11.01 -5.71
N ILE A 248 14.33 -9.91 -4.95
CA ILE A 248 13.87 -8.63 -5.52
C ILE A 248 14.89 -8.10 -6.54
N ALA A 249 16.19 -8.12 -6.21
CA ALA A 249 17.27 -7.76 -7.11
C ALA A 249 17.26 -8.60 -8.40
N THR A 250 16.95 -9.89 -8.31
CA THR A 250 16.84 -10.79 -9.48
C THR A 250 15.61 -10.48 -10.36
N SER A 251 14.59 -9.82 -9.80
CA SER A 251 13.39 -9.38 -10.53
C SER A 251 13.44 -7.94 -11.06
N HIS A 252 14.56 -7.23 -10.86
CA HIS A 252 14.72 -5.81 -11.19
C HIS A 252 16.01 -5.58 -12.01
N ASN A 253 15.95 -4.77 -13.07
CA ASN A 253 17.13 -4.35 -13.83
C ASN A 253 17.56 -2.94 -13.41
N ASP A 254 17.83 -2.77 -12.11
CA ASP A 254 18.25 -1.51 -11.50
C ASP A 254 19.78 -1.39 -11.45
N ASP A 255 20.33 -0.18 -11.30
CA ASP A 255 21.78 -0.01 -11.10
C ASP A 255 22.20 -0.21 -9.63
N LEU A 256 21.44 0.37 -8.70
CA LEU A 256 21.74 0.39 -7.26
C LEU A 256 20.47 0.14 -6.44
N GLN A 257 20.53 -0.83 -5.52
CA GLN A 257 19.44 -1.11 -4.59
C GLN A 257 19.84 -0.88 -3.13
N MET A 258 18.86 -0.46 -2.32
CA MET A 258 18.99 -0.30 -0.88
C MET A 258 17.92 -1.13 -0.16
N PHE A 259 18.31 -1.84 0.90
CA PHE A 259 17.39 -2.60 1.75
C PHE A 259 17.52 -2.17 3.20
N ALA A 260 16.39 -1.87 3.85
CA ALA A 260 16.33 -1.30 5.19
C ALA A 260 15.31 -2.00 6.11
N PHE A 261 15.63 -2.06 7.40
CA PHE A 261 14.72 -2.52 8.46
C PHE A 261 14.96 -1.78 9.77
N SER A 262 13.97 -1.82 10.68
CA SER A 262 14.06 -1.20 12.00
C SER A 262 14.45 -2.18 13.10
N ILE A 263 15.20 -1.70 14.09
CA ILE A 263 15.65 -2.45 15.28
C ILE A 263 15.00 -1.85 16.54
N ASP A 264 14.40 -2.65 17.42
CA ASP A 264 13.97 -2.20 18.74
C ASP A 264 15.18 -1.97 19.67
N CYS A 265 15.27 -0.74 20.18
CA CYS A 265 16.42 -0.25 20.97
C CYS A 265 16.19 -0.29 22.48
N ARG A 266 14.98 -0.65 22.95
CA ARG A 266 14.61 -0.65 24.38
C ARG A 266 15.64 -1.35 25.27
N ALA A 267 15.94 -2.61 24.96
CA ALA A 267 16.91 -3.43 25.67
C ALA A 267 18.38 -3.18 25.26
N ARG A 268 18.67 -2.06 24.58
CA ARG A 268 19.99 -1.72 23.99
C ARG A 268 20.51 -0.33 24.37
N LEU A 269 19.61 0.58 24.76
CA LEU A 269 19.99 1.85 25.35
C LEU A 269 20.61 1.65 26.73
N ASN A 270 21.34 2.66 27.20
CA ASN A 270 21.91 2.72 28.54
C ASN A 270 21.45 4.02 29.23
N PRO A 271 20.55 3.98 30.23
CA PRO A 271 19.90 2.79 30.76
C PRO A 271 18.90 2.15 29.77
N PRO A 272 18.60 0.84 29.90
CA PRO A 272 17.58 0.19 29.09
C PRO A 272 16.18 0.77 29.34
N VAL A 273 15.45 1.02 28.25
CA VAL A 273 14.08 1.56 28.30
C VAL A 273 13.08 0.40 28.48
N PRO A 274 12.05 0.51 29.35
CA PRO A 274 11.10 -0.58 29.60
C PRO A 274 10.38 -1.11 28.37
N ALA A 275 10.08 -2.41 28.34
CA ALA A 275 9.29 -3.05 27.28
C ALA A 275 7.88 -2.43 27.11
N THR A 276 7.33 -1.87 28.19
CA THR A 276 6.04 -1.17 28.26
C THR A 276 6.10 0.29 27.80
N TYR A 277 7.28 0.83 27.45
CA TYR A 277 7.43 2.22 27.02
C TYR A 277 6.56 2.54 25.79
N PHE A 278 5.61 3.46 25.98
CA PHE A 278 4.69 3.93 24.95
C PHE A 278 5.36 4.98 24.07
N GLY A 279 5.95 4.54 22.96
CA GLY A 279 6.63 5.42 22.01
C GLY A 279 7.52 4.67 21.03
N ASN A 280 8.05 5.39 20.04
CA ASN A 280 9.05 4.85 19.13
C ASN A 280 10.41 4.79 19.84
N CYS A 281 11.06 3.63 19.78
CA CYS A 281 12.42 3.40 20.29
C CYS A 281 13.13 2.50 19.28
N LEU A 282 13.38 3.06 18.09
CA LEU A 282 13.82 2.32 16.91
C LEU A 282 15.10 2.91 16.34
N SER A 283 16.00 2.05 15.89
CA SER A 283 17.10 2.40 15.00
C SER A 283 16.80 1.94 13.57
N GLY A 284 17.39 2.61 12.59
CA GLY A 284 17.51 2.09 11.24
C GLY A 284 18.71 1.14 11.11
N CYS A 285 18.61 0.16 10.23
CA CYS A 285 19.74 -0.57 9.68
C CYS A 285 19.47 -0.78 8.20
N TRP A 286 20.45 -0.45 7.36
CA TRP A 286 20.37 -0.57 5.91
C TRP A 286 21.68 -1.07 5.32
N ALA A 287 21.62 -1.50 4.08
CA ALA A 287 22.77 -1.63 3.19
C ALA A 287 22.36 -1.22 1.78
N SER A 288 23.33 -0.73 1.01
CA SER A 288 23.22 -0.38 -0.40
C SER A 288 24.23 -1.21 -1.19
N GLU A 289 23.85 -1.71 -2.37
CA GLU A 289 24.73 -2.49 -3.24
C GLU A 289 24.19 -2.49 -4.68
N LYS A 290 25.07 -2.67 -5.66
CA LYS A 290 24.73 -2.80 -7.07
C LYS A 290 23.95 -4.09 -7.32
N THR A 291 22.89 -4.01 -8.12
CA THR A 291 21.99 -5.14 -8.39
C THR A 291 22.73 -6.35 -8.98
N THR A 292 23.79 -6.11 -9.76
CA THR A 292 24.66 -7.14 -10.32
C THR A 292 25.44 -7.96 -9.27
N MET A 293 25.68 -7.42 -8.08
CA MET A 293 26.30 -8.14 -6.95
C MET A 293 25.27 -8.86 -6.06
N LEU A 294 23.99 -8.47 -6.16
CA LEU A 294 22.86 -9.03 -5.40
C LEU A 294 22.12 -10.16 -6.15
N THR A 295 22.57 -10.49 -7.36
CA THR A 295 21.94 -11.45 -8.28
C THR A 295 22.85 -12.67 -8.56
N GLY A 296 22.33 -13.66 -9.27
CA GLY A 296 23.05 -14.90 -9.55
C GLY A 296 23.22 -15.80 -8.32
N LYS A 297 24.25 -16.66 -8.32
CA LYS A 297 24.47 -17.66 -7.26
C LYS A 297 24.91 -17.03 -5.93
N GLU A 298 25.80 -16.05 -6.00
CA GLU A 298 26.42 -15.42 -4.82
C GLU A 298 25.54 -14.30 -4.21
N GLY A 299 24.52 -13.82 -4.93
CA GLY A 299 23.72 -12.65 -4.56
C GLY A 299 23.07 -12.73 -3.18
N PHE A 300 22.61 -13.92 -2.77
CA PHE A 300 22.08 -14.16 -1.44
C PHE A 300 23.16 -14.05 -0.35
N ILE A 301 24.38 -14.53 -0.63
CA ILE A 301 25.51 -14.53 0.32
C ILE A 301 26.04 -13.10 0.50
N ASN A 302 26.15 -12.34 -0.59
CA ASN A 302 26.48 -10.92 -0.56
C ASN A 302 25.44 -10.11 0.24
N ALA A 303 24.14 -10.30 -0.02
CA ALA A 303 23.07 -9.68 0.74
C ALA A 303 23.10 -10.08 2.24
N ALA A 304 23.42 -11.33 2.56
CA ALA A 304 23.53 -11.81 3.93
C ALA A 304 24.75 -11.23 4.67
N LYS A 305 25.89 -11.08 3.98
CA LYS A 305 27.09 -10.40 4.48
C LYS A 305 26.77 -8.96 4.85
N LEU A 306 26.29 -8.18 3.88
CA LEU A 306 26.02 -6.74 4.04
C LEU A 306 25.04 -6.47 5.18
N LEU A 307 23.92 -7.19 5.23
CA LEU A 307 22.94 -7.01 6.32
C LEU A 307 23.45 -7.52 7.69
N GLY A 308 24.39 -8.46 7.72
CA GLY A 308 25.05 -8.91 8.96
C GLY A 308 26.10 -7.92 9.47
N GLU A 309 26.93 -7.36 8.58
CA GLU A 309 27.97 -6.38 8.88
C GLU A 309 27.37 -5.02 9.28
N SER A 310 26.38 -4.50 8.52
CA SER A 310 25.63 -3.30 8.91
C SER A 310 24.95 -3.47 10.27
N LEU A 311 24.30 -4.61 10.52
CA LEU A 311 23.66 -4.86 11.81
C LEU A 311 24.67 -4.95 12.95
N HIS A 312 25.85 -5.56 12.73
CA HIS A 312 26.91 -5.57 13.73
C HIS A 312 27.44 -4.16 14.01
N LYS A 313 27.69 -3.34 12.98
CA LYS A 313 28.09 -1.92 13.11
C LYS A 313 27.05 -1.12 13.91
N THR A 314 25.77 -1.20 13.55
CA THR A 314 24.69 -0.49 14.26
C THR A 314 24.55 -0.93 15.72
N LEU A 315 24.71 -2.23 16.01
CA LEU A 315 24.61 -2.75 17.38
C LEU A 315 25.86 -2.53 18.25
N THR A 316 26.99 -2.14 17.67
CA THR A 316 28.25 -1.84 18.39
C THR A 316 28.61 -0.35 18.42
N ASN A 317 27.88 0.49 17.68
CA ASN A 317 28.09 1.94 17.68
C ASN A 317 27.84 2.57 19.07
N LYS A 318 28.88 3.15 19.66
CA LYS A 318 28.87 3.74 20.99
C LYS A 318 28.35 5.19 21.04
N LYS A 319 28.18 5.88 19.89
CA LYS A 319 27.58 7.24 19.85
C LYS A 319 26.09 7.26 20.22
N GLY A 320 25.41 6.10 20.16
CA GLY A 320 23.97 5.97 20.37
C GLY A 320 23.28 5.29 19.20
N VAL A 321 22.13 4.68 19.44
CA VAL A 321 21.40 3.85 18.44
C VAL A 321 20.34 4.67 17.68
N MET A 322 20.61 5.96 17.49
CA MET A 322 19.66 6.98 17.01
C MET A 322 20.18 7.57 15.69
N LEU A 323 19.28 7.82 14.73
CA LEU A 323 19.64 8.40 13.44
C LEU A 323 20.05 9.86 13.61
N ASP A 324 21.31 10.17 13.37
CA ASP A 324 21.83 11.55 13.31
C ASP A 324 21.92 12.07 11.87
N LEU A 325 22.42 13.29 11.69
CA LEU A 325 22.56 13.90 10.36
C LEU A 325 23.75 13.36 9.56
N GLU A 326 24.80 12.85 10.23
CA GLU A 326 25.94 12.20 9.57
C GLU A 326 25.47 10.90 8.89
N SER A 327 24.61 10.14 9.58
CA SER A 327 23.90 8.95 9.10
C SER A 327 22.97 9.21 7.90
N LEU A 328 22.57 10.46 7.64
CA LEU A 328 21.75 10.82 6.46
C LEU A 328 22.60 11.22 5.25
N SER A 329 23.83 11.72 5.46
CA SER A 329 24.83 11.83 4.38
C SER A 329 25.35 10.46 3.95
N ASP A 330 25.64 9.55 4.90
CA ASP A 330 26.04 8.17 4.60
C ASP A 330 24.99 7.43 3.74
N LEU A 331 23.70 7.74 3.90
CA LEU A 331 22.58 7.11 3.18
C LEU A 331 22.61 7.35 1.66
N PHE A 332 23.25 8.44 1.22
CA PHE A 332 23.35 8.84 -0.20
C PHE A 332 24.80 8.96 -0.69
N ALA A 333 25.78 8.50 0.08
CA ALA A 333 27.20 8.59 -0.27
C ALA A 333 27.54 7.85 -1.59
N ASP A 334 26.88 6.71 -1.83
CA ASP A 334 26.98 5.93 -3.07
C ASP A 334 26.04 6.41 -4.19
N GLY A 335 25.32 7.52 -3.98
CA GLY A 335 24.28 8.06 -4.87
C GLY A 335 22.85 7.73 -4.42
N VAL A 336 21.87 8.06 -5.28
CA VAL A 336 20.45 7.79 -5.03
C VAL A 336 20.10 6.40 -5.58
N ALA A 337 19.75 5.47 -4.69
CA ALA A 337 19.35 4.11 -5.07
C ALA A 337 18.09 4.10 -5.96
N SER A 338 18.12 3.34 -7.05
CA SER A 338 17.02 3.17 -8.00
C SER A 338 15.82 2.48 -7.35
N THR A 339 16.08 1.55 -6.43
CA THR A 339 15.07 0.82 -5.65
C THR A 339 15.41 0.83 -4.16
N MET A 340 14.42 1.18 -3.34
CA MET A 340 14.50 1.16 -1.86
C MET A 340 13.45 0.20 -1.29
N ILE A 341 13.91 -0.77 -0.49
CA ILE A 341 13.09 -1.87 0.06
C ILE A 341 13.04 -1.74 1.59
N GLY A 342 11.84 -1.65 2.17
CA GLY A 342 11.65 -1.50 3.62
C GLY A 342 10.86 -2.64 4.26
N VAL A 343 11.39 -3.24 5.33
CA VAL A 343 10.68 -4.30 6.08
C VAL A 343 9.72 -3.70 7.11
N ALA A 344 8.44 -4.06 7.01
CA ALA A 344 7.41 -3.68 7.98
C ALA A 344 7.04 -4.86 8.92
N GLY A 345 7.09 -4.62 10.23
CA GLY A 345 6.70 -5.58 11.26
C GLY A 345 7.88 -6.30 11.95
N THR A 346 7.58 -7.04 13.02
CA THR A 346 8.58 -7.77 13.82
C THR A 346 8.10 -9.19 14.16
N PRO A 347 8.89 -10.25 13.87
CA PRO A 347 8.52 -11.64 14.20
C PRO A 347 8.34 -11.94 15.70
N LYS A 348 8.67 -11.00 16.60
CA LYS A 348 8.49 -11.15 18.05
C LYS A 348 7.08 -10.78 18.54
N LEU A 349 6.26 -10.10 17.74
CA LEU A 349 4.89 -9.71 18.10
C LEU A 349 3.85 -10.55 17.34
N LYS A 350 2.73 -10.87 18.00
CA LYS A 350 1.63 -11.72 17.45
C LYS A 350 0.31 -10.93 17.46
N LEU A 351 -0.12 -10.39 16.32
CA LEU A 351 -1.30 -9.53 16.24
C LEU A 351 -2.17 -9.75 14.98
N ARG A 352 -3.48 -9.47 15.13
CA ARG A 352 -4.54 -9.33 14.10
C ARG A 352 -5.40 -8.12 14.51
N HIS A 353 -6.10 -7.45 13.57
CA HIS A 353 -6.73 -6.14 13.82
C HIS A 353 -8.15 -5.97 13.21
N ARG A 354 -8.89 -4.95 13.68
CA ARG A 354 -10.37 -4.93 13.79
C ARG A 354 -11.00 -3.54 13.52
N PHE A 355 -12.28 -3.51 13.11
CA PHE A 355 -13.09 -2.28 12.95
C PHE A 355 -14.44 -2.35 13.70
N ARG A 356 -15.24 -1.26 13.67
CA ARG A 356 -16.44 -1.05 14.54
C ARG A 356 -17.79 -1.49 13.93
N MET A 357 -17.84 -1.86 12.64
CA MET A 357 -18.99 -2.54 12.01
C MET A 357 -18.74 -4.05 11.88
N GLY A 358 -17.83 -4.60 12.70
CA GLY A 358 -17.21 -5.90 12.49
C GLY A 358 -15.77 -5.79 11.97
N GLU A 359 -15.09 -6.92 11.89
CA GLU A 359 -13.83 -7.03 11.16
C GLU A 359 -14.12 -7.16 9.67
N ALA A 360 -13.38 -6.45 8.80
CA ALA A 360 -13.33 -6.85 7.41
C ALA A 360 -12.68 -8.23 7.35
N GLN A 361 -13.47 -9.29 7.08
CA GLN A 361 -12.99 -10.68 7.12
C GLN A 361 -11.71 -10.86 6.29
N LYS A 362 -11.54 -10.05 5.24
CA LYS A 362 -10.43 -10.15 4.28
C LYS A 362 -10.14 -8.82 3.58
N SER A 363 -8.91 -8.34 3.72
CA SER A 363 -8.34 -7.29 2.86
C SER A 363 -7.54 -7.95 1.72
N ARG A 364 -7.84 -7.61 0.46
CA ARG A 364 -7.01 -8.01 -0.70
C ARG A 364 -6.46 -6.77 -1.41
N ASN A 365 -5.13 -6.71 -1.49
CA ASN A 365 -4.42 -5.73 -2.30
C ASN A 365 -3.98 -6.42 -3.58
N SER A 366 -4.72 -6.20 -4.66
CA SER A 366 -4.51 -6.87 -5.94
C SER A 366 -3.39 -6.15 -6.69
N PHE A 367 -2.26 -6.83 -6.93
CA PHE A 367 -1.36 -6.39 -7.98
C PHE A 367 -2.01 -6.67 -9.33
N ALA A 368 -2.42 -5.59 -9.98
CA ALA A 368 -2.82 -5.62 -11.37
C ALA A 368 -1.66 -6.12 -12.22
N ARG A 369 -1.97 -6.94 -13.22
CA ARG A 369 -1.02 -7.30 -14.27
C ARG A 369 -0.73 -6.08 -15.15
N LEU A 370 0.53 -5.87 -15.47
CA LEU A 370 0.98 -6.00 -16.85
C LEU A 370 1.90 -7.23 -16.89
#